data_AF-A0A1Y3XUB5-F1
#
_entry.id   AF-A0A1Y3XUB5-F1
#
_cell.length_a   1.000
_cell.length_b   1.000
_cell.length_c   1.000
_cell.angle_alpha   90.00
_cell.angle_beta   90.00
_cell.angle_gamma   90.00
#
_symmetry.space_group_name_H-M   'P 1'
#
loop_
_entity.id
_entity.type
_entity.pdbx_description
1 polymer ?
#
loop_
_entity_poly.entity_id
_entity_poly.type
_entity_poly.pdbx_seq_one_letter_code
_entity_poly.pdbx_strand_id
1 'polypeptide(L)'
;MIQYGRPLTKQFSRKDRDLADDLRECMLRMYHLAVELEKKYYRKTTAQELDVELDWLRNLVRLAADKKCCGAKFAPPLSTHQYEVWARYNEEIGRLLGKYIASLKG
;
A
#
# COMPACT_ATOMS: atom_id res chain seq x y z
N MET A 1 1.93 -1.13 -9.03
CA MET A 1 2.02 -1.50 -7.60
C MET A 1 1.56 -2.94 -7.32
N ILE A 2 0.29 -3.33 -7.51
CA ILE A 2 -0.21 -4.68 -7.13
C ILE A 2 0.55 -5.83 -7.82
N GLN A 3 0.87 -5.68 -9.11
CA GLN A 3 1.65 -6.67 -9.86
C GLN A 3 3.05 -6.90 -9.27
N TYR A 4 3.61 -5.89 -8.59
CA TYR A 4 4.90 -5.98 -7.91
C TYR A 4 4.75 -6.49 -6.47
N GLY A 5 3.80 -5.95 -5.69
CA GLY A 5 3.62 -6.29 -4.28
C GLY A 5 3.06 -7.69 -4.05
N ARG A 6 2.08 -8.13 -4.84
CA ARG A 6 1.36 -9.40 -4.62
C ARG A 6 2.24 -10.66 -4.75
N PRO A 7 3.22 -10.74 -5.67
CA PRO A 7 4.19 -11.84 -5.67
C PRO A 7 5.12 -11.82 -4.43
N LEU A 8 5.51 -10.64 -3.95
CA LEU A 8 6.39 -10.51 -2.78
C LEU A 8 5.74 -11.06 -1.51
N THR A 9 4.46 -10.75 -1.28
CA THR A 9 3.73 -11.24 -0.10
C THR A 9 3.61 -12.77 -0.05
N LYS A 10 3.77 -13.47 -1.18
CA LYS A 10 3.76 -14.95 -1.19
C LYS A 10 5.05 -15.57 -0.62
N GLN A 11 6.13 -14.80 -0.59
CA GLN A 11 7.44 -15.25 -0.08
C GLN A 11 7.56 -15.03 1.43
N PHE A 12 6.55 -14.40 2.05
CA PHE A 12 6.56 -14.12 3.48
C PHE A 12 6.49 -15.45 4.26
N SER A 13 7.23 -15.50 5.36
CA SER A 13 7.29 -16.69 6.19
C SER A 13 5.98 -16.88 6.96
N ARG A 14 5.77 -18.06 7.56
CA ARG A 14 4.52 -18.35 8.30
C ARG A 14 4.20 -17.35 9.41
N LYS A 15 5.23 -16.76 10.04
CA LYS A 15 5.08 -15.81 11.15
C LYS A 15 4.63 -14.41 10.71
N ASP A 16 4.84 -14.06 9.43
CA ASP A 16 4.53 -12.77 8.85
C ASP A 16 3.32 -12.87 7.91
N ARG A 17 2.56 -13.98 8.01
CA ARG A 17 1.44 -14.26 7.12
C ARG A 17 0.29 -13.28 7.32
N ASP A 18 0.03 -12.91 8.56
CA ASP A 18 -0.92 -11.84 8.92
C ASP A 18 -0.58 -10.52 8.19
N LEU A 19 0.67 -10.08 8.27
CA LEU A 19 1.14 -8.89 7.57
C LEU A 19 1.04 -9.03 6.04
N ALA A 20 1.33 -10.22 5.51
CA ALA A 20 1.15 -10.53 4.09
C ALA A 20 -0.32 -10.47 3.66
N ASP A 21 -1.25 -10.84 4.55
CA ASP A 21 -2.68 -10.83 4.30
C ASP A 21 -3.18 -9.37 4.30
N ASP A 22 -2.81 -8.58 5.32
CA ASP A 22 -3.14 -7.15 5.41
C ASP A 22 -2.62 -6.35 4.21
N LEU A 23 -1.38 -6.60 3.77
CA LEU A 23 -0.82 -5.97 2.57
C LEU A 23 -1.66 -6.29 1.32
N ARG A 24 -2.13 -7.54 1.18
CA ARG A 24 -2.94 -7.97 0.03
C ARG A 24 -4.34 -7.38 0.07
N GLU A 25 -4.97 -7.36 1.24
CA GLU A 25 -6.28 -6.74 1.42
C GLU A 25 -6.23 -5.24 1.14
N CYS A 26 -5.23 -4.55 1.68
CA CYS A 26 -5.02 -3.12 1.45
C CYS A 26 -4.84 -2.81 -0.05
N MET A 27 -3.99 -3.58 -0.76
CA MET A 27 -3.83 -3.46 -2.21
C MET A 27 -5.15 -3.64 -2.98
N LEU A 28 -5.97 -4.62 -2.60
CA LEU A 28 -7.27 -4.87 -3.24
C LEU A 28 -8.29 -3.78 -2.91
N ARG A 29 -8.30 -3.27 -1.68
CA ARG A 29 -9.17 -2.16 -1.25
C ARG A 29 -8.85 -0.89 -2.03
N MET A 30 -7.57 -0.55 -2.19
CA MET A 30 -7.17 0.58 -3.04
C MET A 30 -7.67 0.42 -4.48
N TYR A 31 -7.57 -0.79 -5.04
CA TYR A 31 -8.09 -1.07 -6.39
C TYR A 31 -9.61 -0.92 -6.47
N HIS A 32 -10.33 -1.40 -5.46
CA HIS A 32 -11.77 -1.25 -5.38
C HIS A 32 -12.19 0.23 -5.32
N LEU A 33 -11.57 1.02 -4.45
CA LEU A 33 -11.81 2.47 -4.34
C LEU A 33 -11.49 3.22 -5.66
N ALA A 34 -10.46 2.80 -6.38
CA ALA A 34 -10.16 3.36 -7.70
C ALA A 34 -11.29 3.08 -8.71
N VAL A 35 -11.86 1.86 -8.71
CA VAL A 35 -13.02 1.53 -9.56
C VAL A 35 -14.26 2.33 -9.15
N GLU A 36 -14.51 2.51 -7.85
CA GLU A 36 -15.60 3.36 -7.36
C GLU A 36 -15.46 4.82 -7.80
N LEU A 37 -14.24 5.35 -7.77
CA LEU A 37 -13.93 6.70 -8.28
C LEU A 37 -14.30 6.85 -9.76
N GLU A 38 -14.00 5.85 -10.59
CA GLU A 38 -14.35 5.84 -12.01
C GLU A 38 -15.87 5.84 -12.25
N LYS A 39 -16.65 5.21 -11.37
CA LYS A 39 -18.11 5.22 -11.41
C LYS A 39 -18.72 6.53 -10.93
N LYS A 40 -17.91 7.46 -10.39
CA LYS A 40 -18.26 8.85 -10.10
C LYS A 40 -19.38 9.06 -9.06
N TYR A 41 -19.64 8.08 -8.18
CA TYR A 41 -20.70 8.21 -7.16
C TYR A 41 -20.38 9.28 -6.10
N TYR A 42 -19.27 9.13 -5.37
CA TYR A 42 -18.89 10.00 -4.25
C TYR A 42 -17.43 10.44 -4.34
N ARG A 43 -17.05 11.12 -5.44
CA ARG A 43 -15.64 11.36 -5.83
C ARG A 43 -14.75 11.93 -4.73
N LYS A 44 -15.23 12.90 -3.95
CA LYS A 44 -14.42 13.53 -2.89
C LYS A 44 -14.16 12.57 -1.74
N THR A 45 -15.21 11.94 -1.23
CA THR A 45 -15.12 10.97 -0.12
C THR A 45 -14.26 9.77 -0.51
N THR A 46 -14.55 9.13 -1.64
CA THR A 46 -13.80 7.95 -2.11
C THR A 46 -12.33 8.29 -2.39
N ALA A 47 -12.01 9.50 -2.86
CA ALA A 47 -10.62 9.92 -3.06
C ALA A 47 -9.87 10.09 -1.73
N GLN A 48 -10.55 10.61 -0.69
CA GLN A 48 -9.98 10.72 0.65
C GLN A 48 -9.80 9.35 1.29
N GLU A 49 -10.75 8.43 1.12
CA GLU A 49 -10.63 7.04 1.59
C GLU A 49 -9.47 6.32 0.90
N LEU A 50 -9.28 6.53 -0.40
CA LEU A 50 -8.13 5.98 -1.14
C LEU A 50 -6.80 6.56 -0.63
N ASP A 51 -6.77 7.83 -0.20
CA ASP A 51 -5.58 8.47 0.35
C ASP A 51 -5.20 7.91 1.72
N VAL A 52 -6.20 7.69 2.57
CA VAL A 52 -6.04 6.99 3.87
C VAL A 52 -5.54 5.56 3.64
N GLU A 53 -6.12 4.83 2.69
CA GLU A 53 -5.71 3.45 2.41
C GLU A 53 -4.28 3.38 1.86
N LEU A 54 -3.88 4.34 1.03
CA LEU A 54 -2.50 4.46 0.55
C LEU A 54 -1.53 4.71 1.72
N ASP A 55 -1.90 5.55 2.69
CA ASP A 55 -1.05 5.80 3.86
C ASP A 55 -0.97 4.57 4.76
N TRP A 56 -2.07 3.83 4.92
CA TRP A 56 -2.07 2.52 5.57
C TRP A 56 -1.10 1.55 4.89
N LEU A 57 -1.15 1.45 3.55
CA LEU A 57 -0.20 0.61 2.80
C LEU A 57 1.26 1.01 3.04
N ARG A 58 1.57 2.31 3.09
CA ARG A 58 2.93 2.79 3.38
C ARG A 58 3.43 2.32 4.74
N ASN A 59 2.56 2.38 5.75
CA ASN A 59 2.89 1.92 7.10
C ASN A 59 3.11 0.40 7.13
N LEU A 60 2.25 -0.39 6.49
CA LEU A 60 2.43 -1.84 6.38
C LEU A 60 3.74 -2.22 5.66
N VAL A 61 4.05 -1.54 4.55
CA VAL A 61 5.31 -1.76 3.81
C VAL A 61 6.53 -1.38 4.64
N ARG A 62 6.44 -0.32 5.46
CA ARG A 62 7.50 0.04 6.41
C ARG A 62 7.69 -1.01 7.49
N LEU A 63 6.60 -1.52 8.06
CA LEU A 63 6.63 -2.60 9.05
C LEU A 63 7.27 -3.87 8.47
N ALA A 64 6.93 -4.21 7.22
CA ALA A 64 7.50 -5.36 6.52
C ALA A 64 9.00 -5.24 6.21
N ALA A 65 9.58 -4.03 6.32
CA ALA A 65 11.00 -3.76 6.12
C ALA A 65 11.74 -3.44 7.43
N ASP A 66 11.03 -3.25 8.55
CA ASP A 66 11.62 -2.84 9.82
C ASP A 66 12.25 -4.03 10.55
N LYS A 67 13.58 -3.98 10.67
CA LYS A 67 14.37 -4.98 11.41
C LYS A 67 13.97 -5.07 12.89
N LYS A 68 13.47 -3.99 13.49
CA LYS A 68 13.03 -3.99 14.90
C LYS A 68 11.77 -4.80 15.10
N CYS A 69 10.84 -4.76 14.13
CA CYS A 69 9.58 -5.50 14.18
C CYS A 69 9.78 -7.02 14.02
N CYS A 70 10.85 -7.45 13.36
CA CYS A 70 11.09 -8.87 13.07
C CYS A 70 11.91 -9.60 14.14
N GLY A 71 12.48 -8.86 15.11
CA GLY A 71 13.32 -9.39 16.18
C GLY A 71 14.78 -9.61 15.76
N ALA A 72 15.71 -9.51 16.72
CA ALA A 72 17.16 -9.47 16.46
C ALA A 72 17.75 -10.68 15.70
N LYS A 73 17.01 -11.79 15.60
CA LYS A 73 17.46 -13.04 14.96
C LYS A 73 16.88 -13.26 13.56
N PHE A 74 15.94 -12.44 13.10
CA PHE A 74 15.27 -12.68 11.83
C PHE A 74 15.38 -11.48 10.90
N ALA A 75 15.59 -11.77 9.61
CA ALA A 75 15.51 -10.77 8.57
C ALA A 75 14.06 -10.29 8.39
N PRO A 76 13.86 -9.02 8.03
CA PRO A 76 12.55 -8.52 7.66
C PRO A 76 12.01 -9.21 6.40
N PRO A 77 10.67 -9.34 6.26
CA PRO A 77 10.04 -9.92 5.08
C PRO A 77 10.42 -9.23 3.77
N LEU A 78 10.64 -7.92 3.80
CA LEU A 78 11.14 -7.14 2.68
C LEU A 78 12.60 -6.77 2.88
N SER A 79 13.40 -7.00 1.84
CA SER A 79 14.72 -6.39 1.72
C SER A 79 14.61 -4.87 1.55
N THR A 80 15.70 -4.16 1.84
CA THR A 80 15.79 -2.70 1.64
C THR A 80 15.46 -2.30 0.20
N HIS A 81 15.96 -3.05 -0.79
CA HIS A 81 15.66 -2.80 -2.19
C HIS A 81 14.18 -3.01 -2.52
N GLN A 82 13.57 -4.09 -2.01
CA GLN A 82 12.14 -4.34 -2.24
C GLN A 82 11.26 -3.24 -1.63
N TYR A 83 11.62 -2.76 -0.43
CA TYR A 83 10.99 -1.63 0.22
C TYR A 83 11.10 -0.35 -0.62
N GLU A 84 12.30 0.00 -1.09
CA GLU A 84 12.52 1.21 -1.90
C GLU A 84 11.69 1.21 -3.19
N VAL A 85 11.65 0.07 -3.89
CA VAL A 85 10.86 -0.06 -5.13
C VAL A 85 9.37 0.07 -4.82
N TRP A 86 8.88 -0.55 -3.74
CA TRP A 86 7.47 -0.41 -3.34
C TRP A 86 7.15 1.02 -2.92
N ALA A 87 8.02 1.67 -2.14
CA ALA A 87 7.86 3.05 -1.70
C ALA A 87 7.74 4.01 -2.90
N ARG A 88 8.54 3.83 -3.95
CA ARG A 88 8.43 4.63 -5.20
C ARG A 88 7.05 4.50 -5.85
N TYR A 89 6.48 3.29 -5.90
CA TYR A 89 5.11 3.11 -6.40
C TYR A 89 4.09 3.83 -5.51
N ASN A 90 4.23 3.76 -4.19
CA ASN A 90 3.32 4.44 -3.25
C ASN A 90 3.42 5.97 -3.34
N GLU A 91 4.61 6.50 -3.61
CA GLU A 91 4.81 7.93 -3.88
C GLU A 91 4.18 8.37 -5.20
N GLU A 92 4.34 7.58 -6.26
CA GLU A 92 3.73 7.87 -7.56
C GLU A 92 2.21 7.92 -7.48
N ILE A 93 1.59 6.92 -6.83
CA ILE A 93 0.15 6.91 -6.58
C ILE A 93 -0.26 8.12 -5.75
N GLY A 94 0.51 8.46 -4.71
CA GLY A 94 0.23 9.61 -3.86
C GLY A 94 0.28 10.95 -4.60
N ARG A 95 1.24 11.13 -5.51
CA ARG A 95 1.31 12.33 -6.36
C ARG A 95 0.10 12.46 -7.29
N LEU A 96 -0.34 11.35 -7.89
CA LEU A 96 -1.51 11.34 -8.77
C LEU A 96 -2.79 11.63 -7.98
N LEU A 97 -2.95 10.98 -6.83
CA LEU A 97 -4.12 11.13 -5.97
C LEU A 97 -4.21 12.55 -5.39
N GLY A 98 -3.08 13.12 -4.94
CA GLY A 98 -3.02 14.48 -4.42
C GLY A 98 -3.45 15.52 -5.46
N LYS A 99 -2.99 15.38 -6.72
CA LYS A 99 -3.44 16.23 -7.83
C LYS A 99 -4.94 16.10 -8.09
N TYR A 100 -5.45 14.87 -8.06
CA TYR A 100 -6.87 14.60 -8.25
C TYR A 100 -7.73 15.21 -7.12
N ILE A 101 -7.36 15.00 -5.85
CA ILE A 101 -8.05 15.60 -4.69
C ILE A 101 -8.04 17.13 -4.79
N ALA A 102 -6.93 17.74 -5.20
CA ALA A 102 -6.86 19.19 -5.42
C ALA A 102 -7.85 19.65 -6.51
N SER A 103 -7.99 18.89 -7.60
CA SER A 103 -8.96 19.20 -8.67
C SER A 103 -10.43 19.10 -8.24
N LEU A 104 -10.73 18.36 -7.17
CA LEU A 104 -12.08 18.26 -6.60
C LEU A 104 -12.42 19.37 -5.59
N LYS A 105 -11.43 20.18 -5.19
CA LYS A 105 -11.61 21.30 -4.25
C LYS A 105 -11.91 22.62 -4.96
N GLY A 106 -11.62 22.72 -6.26
CA GLY A 106 -12.02 23.84 -7.12
C GLY A 106 -13.39 23.60 -7.72
#